data_AF-A0AAV1TVF1-F1
#
_entry.id   AF-A0AAV1TVF1-F1
#
_cell.length_a   1.000
_cell.length_b   1.000
_cell.length_c   1.000
_cell.angle_alpha   90.00
_cell.angle_beta   90.00
_cell.angle_gamma   90.00
#
_symmetry.space_group_name_H-M   'P 1'
#
loop_
_entity.id
_entity.type
_entity.pdbx_description
1 polymer ?
#
loop_
_entity_poly.entity_id
_entity_poly.type
_entity_poly.pdbx_seq_one_letter_code
_entity_poly.pdbx_strand_id
1 'polypeptide(L)'
;MAAPSALTLWASRDVTSIVLSSGCDSIDALLDGGFRSGLLTEVCGEAGAGKTQVGLQLLLQCRLPRSLGGLQGTACYICTEGVISIKRLHELAHVYARRHDKAAVFGGRGKGNAVK
;
A
#
# COMPACT_ATOMS: atom_id res chain seq x y z
N MET A 1 -34.98 6.05 4.85
CA MET A 1 -34.25 5.81 3.58
C MET A 1 -34.18 4.30 3.37
N ALA A 2 -34.60 3.79 2.20
CA ALA A 2 -34.48 2.37 1.88
C ALA A 2 -33.01 2.02 1.57
N ALA A 3 -32.55 0.85 2.00
CA ALA A 3 -31.22 0.36 1.69
C ALA A 3 -31.07 0.11 0.17
N PRO A 4 -29.89 0.37 -0.42
CA PRO A 4 -29.66 0.11 -1.84
C PRO A 4 -29.78 -1.38 -2.16
N SER A 5 -30.23 -1.69 -3.38
CA SER A 5 -30.32 -3.06 -3.86
C SER A 5 -28.93 -3.66 -4.09
N ALA A 6 -28.82 -5.00 -4.06
CA ALA A 6 -27.57 -5.70 -4.35
C ALA A 6 -27.01 -5.38 -5.75
N LEU A 7 -27.88 -5.21 -6.76
CA LEU A 7 -27.49 -4.82 -8.11
C LEU A 7 -26.88 -3.41 -8.13
N THR A 8 -27.44 -2.47 -7.37
CA THR A 8 -26.93 -1.11 -7.25
C THR A 8 -25.53 -1.11 -6.62
N LEU A 9 -25.34 -1.87 -5.53
CA LEU A 9 -24.04 -2.00 -4.87
C LEU A 9 -22.99 -2.62 -5.81
N TRP A 10 -23.36 -3.66 -6.55
CA TRP A 10 -22.48 -4.30 -7.52
C TRP A 10 -22.09 -3.36 -8.66
N ALA A 11 -23.05 -2.62 -9.22
CA ALA A 11 -22.78 -1.67 -10.29
C ALA A 11 -21.89 -0.50 -9.85
N SER A 12 -21.96 -0.10 -8.57
CA SER A 12 -21.14 0.99 -8.03
C SER A 12 -19.76 0.58 -7.51
N ARG A 13 -19.43 -0.73 -7.48
CA ARG A 13 -18.23 -1.23 -6.81
C ARG A 13 -16.94 -0.58 -7.30
N ASP A 14 -16.81 -0.41 -8.62
CA ASP A 14 -15.60 0.10 -9.26
C ASP A 14 -15.45 1.61 -9.03
N VAL A 15 -16.57 2.33 -9.00
CA VAL A 15 -16.66 3.78 -8.73
C VAL A 15 -16.29 4.10 -7.28
N THR A 16 -16.62 3.22 -6.33
CA THR A 16 -16.34 3.43 -4.91
C THR A 16 -14.97 2.92 -4.47
N SER A 17 -14.28 2.16 -5.32
CA SER A 17 -13.02 1.50 -4.94
C SER A 17 -11.85 2.48 -4.93
N ILE A 18 -11.07 2.44 -3.85
CA ILE A 18 -9.81 3.14 -3.74
C ILE A 18 -8.71 2.20 -4.24
N VAL A 19 -7.81 2.71 -5.09
CA VAL A 19 -6.71 1.93 -5.66
C VAL A 19 -5.39 2.32 -5.00
N LEU A 20 -4.61 1.32 -4.60
CA LEU A 20 -3.23 1.44 -4.13
C LEU A 20 -2.30 0.96 -5.23
N SER A 21 -1.43 1.84 -5.74
CA SER A 21 -0.36 1.45 -6.65
C SER A 21 0.53 0.39 -5.98
N SER A 22 1.11 -0.50 -6.77
CA SER A 22 2.17 -1.40 -6.33
C SER A 22 3.53 -0.72 -6.26
N GLY A 23 3.70 0.45 -6.87
CA GLY A 23 5.00 1.12 -7.10
C GLY A 23 5.79 0.52 -8.27
N CYS A 24 5.14 -0.29 -9.11
CA CYS A 24 5.71 -0.91 -10.31
C CYS A 24 4.70 -0.83 -11.46
N ASP A 25 5.00 -0.03 -12.48
CA ASP A 25 4.08 0.28 -13.58
C ASP A 25 3.56 -0.97 -14.32
N SER A 26 4.40 -2.01 -14.45
CA SER A 26 3.99 -3.26 -15.11
C SER A 26 3.00 -4.08 -14.29
N ILE A 27 3.15 -4.11 -12.96
CA ILE A 27 2.20 -4.77 -12.07
C ILE A 27 0.91 -3.95 -12.01
N ASP A 28 1.01 -2.63 -11.96
CA ASP A 28 -0.17 -1.76 -11.94
C ASP A 28 -0.97 -1.86 -13.24
N ALA A 29 -0.30 -1.93 -14.38
CA ALA A 29 -0.96 -2.18 -15.66
C ALA A 29 -1.67 -3.55 -15.68
N LEU A 30 -1.03 -4.59 -15.12
CA LEU A 30 -1.64 -5.92 -15.01
C LEU A 30 -2.88 -5.94 -14.10
N LEU A 31 -2.88 -5.09 -13.06
CA LEU A 31 -3.97 -4.98 -12.08
C LEU A 31 -4.98 -3.86 -12.41
N ASP A 32 -4.94 -3.30 -13.62
CA ASP A 32 -5.79 -2.19 -14.05
C ASP A 32 -5.74 -0.99 -13.07
N GLY A 33 -4.52 -0.55 -12.77
CA GLY A 33 -4.19 0.61 -11.93
C GLY A 33 -3.61 0.27 -10.55
N GLY A 34 -3.70 -0.98 -10.09
CA GLY A 34 -3.12 -1.43 -8.81
C GLY A 34 -4.09 -2.23 -7.94
N PHE A 35 -3.77 -2.35 -6.64
CA PHE A 35 -4.53 -3.13 -5.68
C PHE A 35 -5.78 -2.37 -5.22
N ARG A 36 -6.98 -2.95 -5.43
CA ARG A 36 -8.26 -2.31 -5.13
C ARG A 36 -8.74 -2.60 -3.71
N SER A 37 -9.19 -1.57 -3.00
CA SER A 37 -9.84 -1.70 -1.70
C SER A 37 -11.18 -2.43 -1.83
N GLY A 38 -11.57 -3.17 -0.79
CA GLY A 38 -12.84 -3.90 -0.76
C GLY A 38 -12.80 -5.24 -1.49
N LEU A 39 -11.64 -5.61 -2.08
CA LEU A 39 -11.39 -6.91 -2.68
C LEU A 39 -10.23 -7.60 -1.97
N LEU A 40 -10.32 -8.93 -1.85
CA LEU A 40 -9.20 -9.76 -1.42
C LEU A 40 -8.33 -10.09 -2.63
N THR A 41 -7.05 -9.74 -2.57
CA THR A 41 -6.08 -10.08 -3.61
C THR A 41 -5.10 -11.11 -3.08
N GLU A 42 -4.97 -12.23 -3.79
CA GLU A 42 -4.04 -13.31 -3.44
C GLU A 42 -2.83 -13.29 -4.39
N VAL A 43 -1.61 -13.36 -3.82
CA VAL A 43 -0.36 -13.40 -4.58
C VAL A 43 0.30 -14.77 -4.36
N CYS A 44 0.23 -15.63 -5.38
CA CYS A 44 0.68 -17.03 -5.31
C CYS A 44 1.95 -17.28 -6.14
N GLY A 45 2.70 -18.33 -5.78
CA GLY A 45 3.91 -18.74 -6.50
C GLY A 45 4.92 -19.46 -5.60
N GLU A 46 5.99 -19.96 -6.18
CA GLU A 46 7.05 -20.70 -5.47
C GLU A 46 7.87 -19.83 -4.52
N ALA A 47 8.66 -20.46 -3.65
CA ALA A 47 9.64 -19.76 -2.81
C ALA A 47 10.59 -18.92 -3.69
N GLY A 48 10.84 -17.67 -3.32
CA GLY A 48 11.66 -16.76 -4.13
C GLY A 48 10.92 -16.03 -5.26
N ALA A 49 9.65 -16.36 -5.56
CA ALA A 49 8.87 -15.68 -6.61
C ALA A 49 8.51 -14.20 -6.31
N GLY A 50 8.94 -13.65 -5.17
CA GLY A 50 8.75 -12.24 -4.83
C GLY A 50 7.49 -11.90 -4.02
N LYS A 51 6.67 -12.87 -3.63
CA LYS A 51 5.43 -12.67 -2.84
C LYS A 51 5.63 -11.77 -1.62
N THR A 52 6.62 -12.09 -0.78
CA THR A 52 6.97 -11.31 0.41
C THR A 52 7.47 -9.91 0.05
N GLN A 53 8.18 -9.75 -1.08
CA GLN A 53 8.65 -8.43 -1.52
C GLN A 53 7.49 -7.53 -1.92
N VAL A 54 6.49 -8.06 -2.63
CA VAL A 54 5.26 -7.33 -2.96
C VAL A 54 4.57 -6.87 -1.68
N GLY A 55 4.40 -7.77 -0.70
CA GLY A 55 3.80 -7.42 0.60
C GLY A 55 4.54 -6.29 1.32
N LEU A 56 5.88 -6.39 1.45
CA LEU A 56 6.70 -5.34 2.07
C LEU A 56 6.64 -4.01 1.32
N GLN A 57 6.60 -4.06 -0.02
CA GLN A 57 6.52 -2.88 -0.86
C GLN A 57 5.19 -2.14 -0.66
N LEU A 58 4.08 -2.87 -0.59
CA LEU A 58 2.75 -2.30 -0.34
C LEU A 58 2.65 -1.61 1.02
N LEU A 59 3.36 -2.09 2.06
CA LEU A 59 3.42 -1.41 3.36
C LEU A 59 3.99 0.02 3.26
N LEU A 60 4.99 0.22 2.40
CA LEU A 60 5.61 1.53 2.21
C LEU A 60 4.77 2.39 1.27
N GLN A 61 4.27 1.80 0.18
CA GLN A 61 3.46 2.48 -0.81
C GLN A 61 2.16 3.03 -0.21
N CYS A 62 1.51 2.32 0.73
CA CYS A 62 0.28 2.80 1.37
C CYS A 62 0.50 4.13 2.14
N ARG A 63 1.73 4.40 2.59
CA ARG A 63 2.06 5.57 3.39
C ARG A 63 2.27 6.82 2.54
N LEU A 64 2.57 6.66 1.26
CA LEU A 64 2.80 7.77 0.34
C LEU A 64 1.52 8.60 0.12
N PRO A 65 1.67 9.88 -0.30
CA PRO A 65 0.54 10.69 -0.73
C PRO A 65 -0.17 10.09 -1.95
N ARG A 66 -1.46 10.42 -2.09
CA ARG A 66 -2.28 9.99 -3.23
C ARG A 66 -1.72 10.44 -4.58
N SER A 67 -1.05 11.59 -4.61
CA SER A 67 -0.34 12.09 -5.80
C SER A 67 0.81 11.18 -6.27
N LEU A 68 1.30 10.31 -5.39
CA LEU A 68 2.34 9.31 -5.67
C LEU A 68 1.78 7.88 -5.67
N GLY A 69 0.47 7.71 -5.80
CA GLY A 69 -0.19 6.40 -5.83
C GLY A 69 -0.30 5.71 -4.47
N GLY A 70 -0.07 6.42 -3.37
CA GLY A 70 -0.30 5.92 -2.00
C GLY A 70 -1.66 6.30 -1.44
N LEU A 71 -1.92 5.95 -0.17
CA LEU A 71 -3.21 6.23 0.49
C LEU A 71 -3.11 7.18 1.68
N GLN A 72 -1.91 7.67 2.00
CA GLN A 72 -1.60 8.37 3.26
C GLN A 72 -2.03 7.58 4.51
N GLY A 73 -2.15 6.26 4.38
CA GLY A 73 -2.70 5.37 5.40
C GLY A 73 -1.63 4.73 6.26
N THR A 74 -2.06 3.71 6.99
CA THR A 74 -1.22 2.77 7.74
C THR A 74 -1.55 1.35 7.29
N ALA A 75 -0.58 0.45 7.33
CA ALA A 75 -0.79 -0.96 6.99
C ALA A 75 -0.38 -1.88 8.14
N CYS A 76 -1.05 -3.03 8.23
CA CYS A 76 -0.72 -4.12 9.14
C CYS A 76 -0.17 -5.29 8.32
N TYR A 77 0.99 -5.82 8.73
CA TYR A 77 1.56 -7.02 8.13
C TYR A 77 1.50 -8.15 9.14
N ILE A 78 0.74 -9.20 8.81
CA ILE A 78 0.63 -10.41 9.62
C ILE A 78 1.47 -11.48 8.93
N CYS A 79 2.42 -12.06 9.66
CA CYS A 79 3.29 -13.12 9.17
C CYS A 79 3.02 -14.40 9.94
N THR A 80 2.77 -15.49 9.24
CA THR A 80 2.54 -16.83 9.83
C THR A 80 3.81 -17.68 9.82
N GLU A 81 4.82 -17.30 9.03
CA GLU A 81 6.07 -18.04 8.89
C GLU A 81 7.27 -17.17 9.30
N GLY A 82 7.95 -17.57 10.38
CA GLY A 82 9.18 -16.94 10.83
C GLY A 82 9.06 -15.46 11.22
N VAL A 83 10.21 -14.81 11.38
CA VAL A 83 10.30 -13.37 11.70
C VAL A 83 10.45 -12.58 10.41
N ILE A 84 9.66 -11.52 10.25
CA ILE A 84 9.76 -10.60 9.12
C ILE A 84 11.16 -9.97 9.08
N SER A 85 11.77 -9.91 7.89
CA SER A 85 13.04 -9.21 7.70
C SER A 85 12.84 -7.69 7.76
N ILE A 86 12.90 -7.13 8.97
CA ILE A 86 12.90 -5.67 9.20
C ILE A 86 14.05 -5.00 8.47
N LYS A 87 15.20 -5.68 8.36
CA LYS A 87 16.34 -5.22 7.56
C LYS A 87 15.91 -4.92 6.12
N ARG A 88 15.18 -5.85 5.49
CA ARG A 88 14.72 -5.67 4.12
C ARG A 88 13.71 -4.53 3.99
N LEU A 89 12.78 -4.40 4.93
CA LEU A 89 11.85 -3.28 4.95
C LEU A 89 12.58 -1.94 5.04
N HIS A 90 13.63 -1.85 5.86
CA HIS A 90 14.45 -0.66 6.00
C HIS A 90 15.25 -0.32 4.73
N GLU A 91 15.78 -1.33 4.04
CA GLU A 91 16.41 -1.15 2.72
C GLU A 91 15.42 -0.58 1.70
N LEU A 92 14.21 -1.13 1.62
CA LEU A 92 13.16 -0.63 0.75
C LEU A 92 12.75 0.80 1.12
N ALA A 93 12.63 1.12 2.42
CA ALA A 93 12.30 2.45 2.89
C ALA A 93 13.33 3.50 2.44
N HIS A 94 14.62 3.16 2.42
CA HIS A 94 15.66 4.04 1.87
C HIS A 94 15.50 4.27 0.37
N VAL A 95 15.14 3.23 -0.39
CA VAL A 95 14.85 3.37 -1.82
C VAL A 95 13.66 4.30 -2.03
N TYR A 96 12.58 4.12 -1.27
CA TYR A 96 11.39 4.98 -1.33
C TYR A 96 11.72 6.43 -0.97
N ALA A 97 12.52 6.66 0.08
CA ALA A 97 12.96 7.99 0.47
C ALA A 97 13.81 8.69 -0.61
N ARG A 98 14.64 7.94 -1.34
CA ARG A 98 15.39 8.47 -2.49
C ARG A 98 14.50 8.73 -3.71
N ARG A 99 13.52 7.86 -3.96
CA ARG A 99 12.62 7.96 -5.12
C ARG A 99 11.61 9.10 -5.00
N HIS A 100 11.11 9.37 -3.79
CA HIS A 100 9.95 10.25 -3.58
C HIS A 100 10.26 11.54 -2.80
N ASP A 101 11.55 11.86 -2.59
CA ASP A 101 12.05 12.91 -1.69
C ASP A 101 11.60 12.71 -0.21
N LYS A 102 12.51 12.98 0.74
CA LYS A 102 12.29 12.66 2.17
C LYS A 102 11.04 13.34 2.75
N ALA A 103 10.69 14.52 2.23
CA ALA A 103 9.56 15.30 2.72
C ALA A 103 8.20 14.66 2.41
N ALA A 104 8.06 13.96 1.28
CA ALA A 104 6.79 13.34 0.88
C ALA A 104 6.52 12.02 1.61
N VAL A 105 7.57 11.28 1.99
CA VAL A 105 7.45 9.94 2.57
C VAL A 105 7.19 9.97 4.08
N PHE A 106 7.74 10.94 4.79
CA PHE A 106 7.71 11.02 6.25
C PHE A 106 7.17 12.34 6.77
N GLY A 107 6.05 12.81 6.20
CA GLY A 107 5.32 14.02 6.62
C GLY A 107 5.55 14.32 8.09
N GLY A 108 6.27 15.43 8.34
CA GLY A 108 7.03 15.65 9.56
C GLY A 108 6.22 15.33 10.81
N ARG A 109 6.81 14.53 11.70
CA ARG A 109 6.44 14.62 13.12
C ARG A 109 6.62 16.08 13.51
N GLY A 110 5.51 16.81 13.69
CA GLY A 110 5.53 18.12 14.29
C GLY A 110 6.36 18.03 15.56
N LYS A 111 7.38 18.90 15.67
CA LYS A 111 8.13 19.05 16.92
C LYS A 111 7.13 19.42 18.00
N GLY A 112 6.71 18.43 18.79
CA GLY A 112 6.02 18.68 20.05
C GLY A 112 6.93 19.56 20.89
N ASN A 113 6.44 20.75 21.21
CA ASN A 113 7.11 21.74 22.02
C ASN A 113 7.58 21.09 23.34
N ALA A 114 8.89 20.91 23.50
CA ALA A 114 9.46 20.63 24.81
C ALA A 114 9.35 21.94 25.61
N VAL A 115 8.31 22.00 26.44
CA VAL A 115 8.18 23.02 27.48
C VAL A 115 9.42 22.90 28.36
N LYS A 116 10.23 23.96 28.38
CA LYS A 116 11.32 24.15 29.34
C LYS A 116 10.77 24.28 30.75
#